data_AF-A0A832EWN1-F1
#
_entry.id   AF-A0A832EWN1-F1
#
_cell.length_a   1.000
_cell.length_b   1.000
_cell.length_c   1.000
_cell.angle_alpha   90.00
_cell.angle_beta   90.00
_cell.angle_gamma   90.00
#
_symmetry.space_group_name_H-M   'P 1'
#
loop_
_entity.id
_entity.type
_entity.pdbx_description
1 polymer ?
#
loop_
_entity_poly.entity_id
_entity_poly.type
_entity_poly.pdbx_seq_one_letter_code
_entity_poly.pdbx_strand_id
1 'polypeptide(L)'
;GHAFGHFDFLKEVGDPVTGVPVGPTVDNLRSAVAGETYEYTEMYPGFARVAREEGFEEVAEWMETLARAEKSHAGRFQQGLASVGG
;
A
#
# COMPACT_ATOMS: atom_id res chain seq x y z
N GLY A 1 -25.87 -1.11 0.42
CA GLY A 1 -25.15 -0.03 -0.29
C GLY A 1 -23.92 -0.60 -0.96
N HIS A 2 -23.61 -0.20 -2.19
CA HIS A 2 -22.66 -0.90 -3.08
C HIS A 2 -21.26 -1.12 -2.46
N ALA A 3 -20.74 -0.16 -1.67
CA ALA A 3 -19.44 -0.28 -1.02
C ALA A 3 -19.38 -1.37 0.06
N PHE A 4 -20.46 -1.56 0.83
CA PHE A 4 -20.52 -2.61 1.86
C PHE A 4 -20.53 -4.01 1.23
N GLY A 5 -21.28 -4.21 0.15
CA GLY A 5 -21.28 -5.49 -0.56
C GLY A 5 -19.93 -5.84 -1.19
N HIS A 6 -19.19 -4.83 -1.68
CA HIS A 6 -17.82 -5.04 -2.16
C HIS A 6 -16.86 -5.43 -1.04
N PHE A 7 -16.93 -4.74 0.10
CA PHE A 7 -16.11 -5.08 1.26
C PHE A 7 -16.44 -6.49 1.82
N ASP A 8 -17.71 -6.89 1.81
CA ASP A 8 -18.11 -8.23 2.22
C ASP A 8 -17.53 -9.30 1.29
N PHE A 9 -17.49 -9.06 -0.03
CA PHE A 9 -16.79 -9.95 -0.95
C PHE A 9 -15.28 -10.03 -0.67
N LEU A 10 -14.62 -8.90 -0.41
CA LEU A 10 -13.19 -8.87 -0.07
C LEU A 10 -12.86 -9.63 1.22
N LYS A 11 -13.78 -9.69 2.20
CA LYS A 11 -13.59 -10.54 3.39
C LYS A 11 -13.57 -12.03 3.05
N GLU A 12 -14.29 -12.44 2.01
CA GLU A 12 -14.34 -13.84 1.59
C GLU A 12 -13.12 -14.24 0.76
N VAL A 13 -12.66 -13.35 -0.12
CA VAL A 13 -11.57 -13.67 -1.08
C VAL A 13 -10.19 -13.14 -0.68
N GLY A 14 -10.12 -12.29 0.34
CA GLY A 14 -8.91 -11.57 0.72
C GLY A 14 -8.64 -10.34 -0.14
N ASP A 15 -7.55 -9.64 0.18
CA ASP A 15 -7.07 -8.51 -0.60
C ASP A 15 -6.39 -9.04 -1.88
N PRO A 16 -6.93 -8.75 -3.08
CA PRO A 16 -6.39 -9.27 -4.32
C PRO A 16 -5.04 -8.65 -4.71
N VAL A 17 -4.65 -7.53 -4.09
CA VAL A 17 -3.38 -6.84 -4.36
C VAL A 17 -2.25 -7.48 -3.56
N THR A 18 -2.51 -7.85 -2.31
CA THR A 18 -1.47 -8.34 -1.38
C THR A 18 -1.54 -9.85 -1.12
N GLY A 19 -2.68 -10.47 -1.41
CA GLY A 19 -2.98 -11.87 -1.06
C GLY A 19 -3.23 -12.10 0.43
N VAL A 20 -3.32 -11.04 1.24
CA VAL A 20 -3.55 -11.13 2.69
C VAL A 20 -5.07 -11.13 2.99
N PRO A 21 -5.56 -11.91 3.98
CA PRO A 21 -6.97 -11.88 4.36
C PRO A 21 -7.44 -10.50 4.82
N VAL A 22 -8.67 -10.13 4.48
CA VAL A 22 -9.36 -8.96 5.05
C VAL A 22 -10.19 -9.40 6.24
N GLY A 23 -9.95 -8.82 7.42
CA GLY A 23 -10.67 -9.21 8.63
C GLY A 23 -10.10 -8.64 9.92
N PRO A 24 -9.48 -9.46 10.80
CA PRO A 24 -8.86 -8.98 12.03
C PRO A 24 -7.90 -7.82 11.79
N THR A 25 -7.79 -6.92 12.76
CA THR A 25 -6.88 -5.76 12.68
C THR A 25 -5.45 -6.16 12.35
N VAL A 26 -4.96 -7.29 12.87
CA VAL A 26 -3.62 -7.83 12.57
C VAL A 26 -3.45 -8.14 11.08
N ASP A 27 -4.44 -8.76 10.44
CA ASP A 27 -4.36 -9.14 9.03
C ASP A 27 -4.52 -7.91 8.13
N ASN A 28 -5.41 -6.98 8.49
CA ASN A 28 -5.53 -5.71 7.78
C ASN A 28 -4.23 -4.89 7.84
N LEU A 29 -3.55 -4.86 9.01
CA LEU A 29 -2.26 -4.19 9.16
C LEU A 29 -1.16 -4.89 8.37
N ARG A 30 -1.15 -6.23 8.30
CA ARG A 30 -0.23 -6.98 7.43
C ARG A 30 -0.47 -6.66 5.95
N SER A 31 -1.73 -6.61 5.52
CA SER A 31 -2.08 -6.23 4.15
C SER A 31 -1.59 -4.81 3.85
N ALA A 32 -1.90 -3.85 4.73
CA ALA A 32 -1.46 -2.47 4.57
C ALA A 32 0.07 -2.36 4.50
N VAL A 33 0.82 -3.02 5.39
CA VAL A 33 2.29 -3.03 5.32
C VAL A 33 2.79 -3.59 4.00
N ALA A 34 2.21 -4.67 3.49
CA ALA A 34 2.61 -5.27 2.22
C ALA A 34 2.35 -4.32 1.03
N GLY A 35 1.15 -3.74 0.95
CA GLY A 35 0.78 -2.79 -0.09
C GLY A 35 1.68 -1.55 -0.09
N GLU A 36 1.76 -0.86 1.04
CA GLU A 36 2.59 0.34 1.21
C GLU A 36 4.07 0.06 0.89
N THR A 37 4.58 -1.12 1.28
CA THR A 37 5.95 -1.53 0.93
C THR A 37 6.15 -1.62 -0.56
N TYR A 38 5.27 -2.35 -1.27
CA TYR A 38 5.32 -2.44 -2.73
C TYR A 38 5.25 -1.05 -3.38
N GLU A 39 4.40 -0.16 -2.87
CA GLU A 39 4.25 1.19 -3.39
C GLU A 39 5.55 2.00 -3.28
N TYR A 40 6.20 2.02 -2.12
CA TYR A 40 7.43 2.82 -1.94
C TYR A 40 8.70 2.16 -2.47
N THR A 41 8.76 0.83 -2.61
CA THR A 41 9.97 0.14 -3.10
C THR A 41 9.96 -0.12 -4.60
N GLU A 42 8.78 -0.33 -5.20
CA GLU A 42 8.68 -0.77 -6.59
C GLU A 42 7.79 0.14 -7.43
N MET A 43 6.53 0.34 -7.06
CA MET A 43 5.54 1.00 -7.92
C MET A 43 5.90 2.48 -8.20
N TYR A 44 5.99 3.31 -7.15
CA TYR A 44 6.28 4.73 -7.33
C TYR A 44 7.69 5.00 -7.87
N PRO A 45 8.76 4.30 -7.43
CA PRO A 45 10.07 4.40 -8.09
C PRO A 45 10.02 4.01 -9.57
N GLY A 46 9.25 2.96 -9.92
CA GLY A 46 9.03 2.54 -11.30
C GLY A 46 8.34 3.61 -12.14
N PHE A 47 7.29 4.23 -11.60
CA PHE A 47 6.56 5.33 -12.25
C PHE A 47 7.42 6.57 -12.39
N ALA A 48 8.21 6.93 -11.38
CA ALA A 48 9.15 8.04 -11.46
C ALA A 48 10.17 7.84 -12.58
N ARG A 49 10.72 6.63 -12.72
CA ARG A 49 11.64 6.29 -13.81
C ARG A 49 10.99 6.45 -15.18
N VAL A 50 9.80 5.88 -15.39
CA VAL A 50 9.07 6.02 -16.67
C VAL A 50 8.74 7.48 -16.97
N ALA A 51 8.29 8.25 -15.98
CA ALA A 51 8.01 9.67 -16.15
C ALA A 51 9.26 10.46 -16.58
N ARG A 52 10.45 10.17 -16.01
CA ARG A 52 11.72 10.77 -16.45
C ARG A 52 12.08 10.36 -17.88
N GLU A 53 11.91 9.08 -18.23
CA GLU A 53 12.17 8.56 -19.57
C GLU A 53 11.29 9.24 -20.64
N GLU A 54 10.06 9.61 -20.28
CA GLU A 54 9.11 10.32 -21.15
C GLU A 54 9.25 11.85 -21.11
N GLY A 55 10.13 12.39 -20.28
CA GLY A 55 10.41 13.84 -20.17
C GLY A 55 9.48 14.61 -19.23
N PHE A 56 8.74 13.93 -18.35
CA PHE A 56 7.84 14.52 -17.36
C PHE A 56 8.52 14.64 -15.97
N GLU A 57 9.49 15.55 -15.85
CA GLU A 57 10.31 15.68 -14.63
C GLU A 57 9.48 16.01 -13.37
N GLU A 58 8.52 16.96 -13.45
CA GLU A 58 7.67 17.33 -12.31
C GLU A 58 6.81 16.14 -11.83
N VAL A 59 6.33 15.31 -12.76
CA VAL A 59 5.57 14.10 -12.42
C VAL A 59 6.47 13.09 -11.73
N ALA A 60 7.72 12.93 -12.19
CA ALA A 60 8.68 12.03 -11.55
C ALA A 60 8.97 12.45 -10.10
N GLU A 61 9.23 13.74 -9.85
CA GLU A 61 9.45 14.27 -8.50
C GLU A 61 8.23 14.08 -7.59
N TRP A 62 7.03 14.19 -8.16
CA TRP A 62 5.79 13.90 -7.44
C TRP A 62 5.68 12.43 -7.05
N MET A 63 5.97 11.49 -7.97
CA MET A 63 5.98 10.05 -7.66
C MET A 63 7.02 9.71 -6.59
N GLU A 64 8.21 10.31 -6.62
CA GLU A 64 9.21 10.14 -5.57
C GLU A 64 8.75 10.70 -4.21
N THR A 65 7.93 11.76 -4.22
CA THR A 65 7.32 12.30 -3.00
C THR A 65 6.29 11.35 -2.42
N LEU A 66 5.45 10.74 -3.26
CA LEU A 66 4.50 9.70 -2.83
C LEU A 66 5.24 8.49 -2.24
N ALA A 67 6.31 8.01 -2.89
CA ALA A 67 7.13 6.93 -2.33
C ALA A 67 7.64 7.24 -0.90
N ARG A 68 8.02 8.50 -0.62
CA ARG A 68 8.44 8.90 0.73
C ARG A 68 7.29 8.88 1.74
N ALA A 69 6.08 9.24 1.32
CA ALA A 69 4.88 9.18 2.16
C ALA A 69 4.53 7.73 2.50
N GLU A 70 4.48 6.84 1.52
CA GLU A 70 4.11 5.44 1.73
C GLU A 70 5.15 4.69 2.57
N LYS A 71 6.43 5.06 2.47
CA LYS A 71 7.47 4.57 3.41
C LYS A 71 7.16 4.94 4.86
N SER A 72 6.63 6.14 5.11
CA SER A 72 6.21 6.58 6.45
C SER A 72 4.97 5.80 6.92
N HIS A 73 4.00 5.59 6.05
CA HIS A 73 2.81 4.78 6.33
C HIS A 73 3.17 3.34 6.68
N ALA A 74 3.98 2.68 5.85
CA ALA A 74 4.49 1.33 6.12
C ALA A 74 5.14 1.23 7.50
N GLY A 75 5.99 2.20 7.87
CA GLY A 75 6.62 2.25 9.19
C GLY A 75 5.62 2.39 10.34
N ARG A 76 4.59 3.23 10.18
CA ARG A 76 3.53 3.40 11.18
C ARG A 76 2.67 2.15 11.33
N PHE A 77 2.32 1.49 10.23
CA PHE A 77 1.55 0.24 10.26
C PHE A 77 2.36 -0.92 10.85
N GLN A 78 3.67 -0.99 10.58
CA GLN A 78 4.56 -1.95 11.24
C GLN A 78 4.61 -1.75 12.76
N GLN A 79 4.69 -0.49 13.23
CA GLN A 79 4.63 -0.19 14.67
C GLN A 79 3.27 -0.57 15.27
N GLY A 80 2.18 -0.29 14.56
CA GLY A 80 0.84 -0.71 14.94
C GLY A 80 0.73 -2.23 15.06
N LEU A 81 1.20 -2.96 14.06
CA LEU A 81 1.20 -4.43 14.00
C LEU A 81 1.99 -5.04 15.16
N ALA A 82 3.17 -4.49 15.46
CA ALA A 82 3.97 -4.93 16.60
C ALA A 82 3.25 -4.68 17.94
N SER A 83 2.49 -3.59 18.05
CA SER A 83 1.75 -3.23 19.27
C SER A 83 0.51 -4.10 19.50
N VAL A 84 -0.13 -4.62 18.45
CA VAL A 84 -1.35 -5.45 18.55
C VAL A 84 -1.08 -6.95 18.46
N GLY A 85 0.09 -7.36 17.95
CA GLY A 85 0.50 -8.76 17.82
C GLY A 85 1.35 -9.29 18.99
N GLY A 86 1.71 -8.43 19.94
CA GLY A 86 2.36 -8.78 21.20
C GLY A 86 1.38 -9.15 22.30
#